data_AF-A0A946XJF9-F1
#
_entry.id   AF-A0A946XJF9-F1
#
_cell.length_a   1.000
_cell.length_b   1.000
_cell.length_c   1.000
_cell.angle_alpha   90.00
_cell.angle_beta   90.00
_cell.angle_gamma   90.00
#
_symmetry.space_group_name_H-M   'P 1'
#
loop_
_entity.id
_entity.type
_entity.pdbx_description
1 polymer ?
#
loop_
_entity_poly.entity_id
_entity_poly.type
_entity_poly.pdbx_seq_one_letter_code
_entity_poly.pdbx_strand_id
1 'polypeptide(L)' 'MKNFSIKRWVCNECAWDWNTLAIGETNEECPACNSFNVKQSTVSAEDDFLEEVEEEFAEELKTDY' A
#
# COMPACT_ATOMS: atom_id res chain seq x y z
N MET A 1 -26.76 -3.38 1.42
CA MET A 1 -25.76 -2.31 1.65
C MET A 1 -24.68 -2.48 0.59
N LYS A 2 -24.31 -1.45 -0.16
CA LYS A 2 -23.20 -1.55 -1.12
C LYS A 2 -21.91 -1.53 -0.30
N ASN A 3 -21.07 -2.55 -0.43
CA ASN A 3 -19.75 -2.58 0.21
C ASN A 3 -18.83 -1.69 -0.61
N PHE A 4 -18.48 -0.53 -0.05
CA PHE A 4 -17.47 0.35 -0.61
C PHE A 4 -16.13 0.00 0.04
N SER A 5 -15.09 -0.13 -0.78
CA SER A 5 -13.73 -0.34 -0.31
C SER A 5 -12.87 0.85 -0.71
N ILE A 6 -12.09 1.38 0.22
CA ILE A 6 -11.06 2.37 -0.10
C ILE A 6 -9.85 1.60 -0.62
N LYS A 7 -9.39 1.96 -1.81
CA LYS A 7 -8.18 1.40 -2.44
C LYS A 7 -7.15 2.50 -2.60
N ARG A 8 -5.89 2.20 -2.26
CA ARG A 8 -4.75 3.08 -2.51
C ARG A 8 -4.06 2.69 -3.81
N TRP A 9 -3.71 3.68 -4.62
CA TRP A 9 -3.09 3.51 -5.93
C TRP A 9 -1.82 4.34 -6.02
N VAL A 10 -0.86 3.83 -6.80
CA VAL A 10 0.39 4.52 -7.11
C VAL A 10 0.62 4.43 -8.61
N CYS A 11 0.94 5.55 -9.24
CA CYS A 11 1.30 5.58 -10.66
C CYS A 11 2.77 5.21 -10.84
N ASN A 12 3.06 4.31 -11.78
CA ASN A 12 4.44 3.91 -12.07
C ASN A 12 5.20 4.92 -12.95
N GLU A 13 4.51 5.85 -13.61
CA GLU A 13 5.15 6.87 -14.47
C GLU A 13 5.62 8.09 -13.69
N CYS A 14 4.75 8.66 -12.85
CA CYS A 14 5.03 9.89 -12.12
C CYS A 14 5.15 9.71 -10.60
N ALA A 15 5.05 8.46 -10.10
CA ALA A 15 5.10 8.12 -8.68
C ALA A 15 4.02 8.78 -7.80
N TRP A 16 2.95 9.33 -8.40
CA TRP A 16 1.84 9.93 -7.67
C TRP A 16 1.03 8.86 -6.95
N ASP A 17 0.68 9.08 -5.69
CA ASP A 17 -0.20 8.20 -4.90
C ASP A 17 -1.55 8.85 -4.58
N TRP A 18 -2.63 8.06 -4.63
CA TRP A 18 -3.99 8.54 -4.35
C TRP A 18 -4.91 7.42 -3.88
N ASN A 19 -6.03 7.80 -3.26
CA ASN A 19 -7.05 6.87 -2.77
C ASN A 19 -8.32 6.98 -3.60
N THR A 20 -8.95 5.86 -3.93
CA THR A 20 -10.26 5.81 -4.60
C THR A 20 -11.25 5.00 -3.79
N LEU A 21 -12.52 5.43 -3.84
CA LEU A 21 -13.65 4.69 -3.27
C LEU A 21 -14.21 3.77 -4.37
N ALA A 22 -13.90 2.49 -4.31
CA ALA A 22 -14.29 1.52 -5.33
C ALA A 22 -15.39 0.58 -4.82
N ILE A 23 -16.30 0.19 -5.71
CA ILE A 23 -17.20 -0.95 -5.53
C ILE A 23 -16.78 -2.00 -6.56
N GLY A 24 -15.96 -2.97 -6.16
CA GLY A 24 -15.46 -4.04 -7.04
C GLY A 24 -14.07 -3.77 -7.65
N GLU A 25 -13.77 -4.43 -8.77
CA GLU A 25 -12.55 -4.20 -9.55
C GLU A 25 -12.71 -2.95 -10.42
N THR A 26 -11.79 -2.00 -10.27
CA THR A 26 -11.74 -0.76 -11.04
C THR A 26 -10.39 -0.65 -11.74
N ASN A 27 -10.42 -0.32 -13.03
CA ASN A 27 -9.25 0.17 -13.74
C ASN A 27 -9.13 1.66 -13.42
N GLU A 28 -8.09 2.04 -12.69
CA GLU A 28 -7.83 3.44 -12.33
C GLU A 28 -6.86 4.10 -13.31
N GLU A 29 -7.04 5.39 -13.50
CA GLU A 29 -6.16 6.26 -14.29
C GLU A 29 -5.48 7.25 -13.34
N CYS A 30 -4.19 7.50 -13.55
CA CYS A 30 -3.47 8.47 -12.74
C CYS A 30 -3.96 9.90 -13.03
N PRO A 31 -4.50 10.61 -12.02
CA PRO A 31 -5.02 11.97 -12.22
C PRO A 31 -3.92 13.02 -12.48
N ALA A 32 -2.65 12.70 -12.21
CA ALA A 32 -1.54 13.62 -12.40
C ALA A 32 -0.96 13.59 -13.82
N CYS A 33 -0.99 12.43 -14.49
CA CYS A 33 -0.34 12.25 -15.79
C CYS A 33 -1.18 11.51 -16.84
N ASN A 34 -2.43 11.17 -16.51
CA ASN A 34 -3.36 10.43 -17.39
C ASN A 34 -2.79 9.07 -17.87
N SER A 35 -1.95 8.45 -17.04
CA SER A 35 -1.40 7.13 -17.31
C SER A 35 -2.25 6.05 -16.65
N PHE A 36 -2.49 4.96 -17.38
CA PHE A 36 -3.11 3.73 -16.87
C PHE A 36 -2.09 2.75 -16.26
N ASN A 37 -0.80 3.10 -16.32
CA ASN A 37 0.25 2.31 -15.67
C ASN A 37 0.26 2.61 -14.17
N VAL A 38 -0.70 2.01 -13.46
CA VAL A 38 -0.95 2.21 -12.04
C VAL A 38 -0.94 0.86 -11.32
N LYS A 39 -0.47 0.84 -10.08
CA LYS A 39 -0.49 -0.33 -9.21
C LYS A 39 -1.30 -0.03 -7.96
N GLN A 40 -2.06 -1.01 -7.50
CA GLN A 40 -2.71 -0.93 -6.20
C GLN A 40 -1.63 -1.09 -5.12
N SER A 41 -1.55 -0.14 -4.20
CA SER A 41 -0.71 -0.28 -3.00
C SER A 41 -1.48 -1.15 -2.02
N THR A 42 -0.97 -2.36 -1.78
CA THR A 42 -1.50 -3.31 -0.80
C THR A 42 -0.82 -3.15 0.55
N VAL A 43 -0.25 -1.98 0.87
CA VAL A 43 0.26 -1.71 2.21
C VAL A 43 -0.94 -1.72 3.15
N SER A 44 -1.24 -2.92 3.65
CA SER A 44 -2.17 -3.12 4.73
C SER A 44 -1.44 -2.66 5.98
N ALA A 45 -2.13 -1.95 6.87
CA ALA A 45 -1.53 -1.41 8.10
C ALA A 45 -0.93 -2.52 9.00
N GLU A 46 -1.19 -3.80 8.70
CA GLU A 46 -0.61 -4.97 9.35
C GLU A 46 0.81 -5.32 8.87
N ASP A 47 1.22 -4.91 7.66
CA ASP A 47 2.57 -5.20 7.13
C ASP A 47 3.64 -4.24 7.69
N ASP A 48 3.32 -2.95 7.88
CA ASP A 48 4.23 -2.00 8.56
C ASP A 48 4.50 -2.41 10.02
N PHE A 49 3.54 -3.07 10.67
CA PHE A 49 3.70 -3.54 12.05
C PHE A 49 4.64 -4.75 12.16
N LEU A 50 4.73 -5.59 11.12
CA LEU A 50 5.58 -6.78 11.13
C LEU A 50 7.06 -6.44 10.93
N GLU A 51 7.38 -5.44 10.10
CA GLU A 51 8.76 -5.01 9.87
C GLU A 51 9.38 -4.38 11.14
N GLU A 52 8.62 -3.55 11.86
CA GLU A 52 9.05 -2.99 13.16
C GLU A 52 9.29 -4.07 14.23
N VAL A 53 8.45 -5.12 14.28
CA VAL A 53 8.58 -6.19 15.28
C VAL A 53 9.77 -7.11 15.00
N GLU A 54 10.08 -7.37 13.73
CA GLU A 54 11.24 -8.20 13.35
C GLU A 54 12.58 -7.53 13.67
N GLU A 55 12.69 -6.21 13.51
CA GLU A 55 13.90 -5.47 13.87
C GLU A 55 14.17 -5.46 15.39
N GLU A 56 13.13 -5.30 16.21
CA GLU A 56 13.25 -5.30 17.69
C GLU A 56 13.73 -6.68 18.22
N PHE A 57 13.16 -7.77 17.70
CA PHE A 57 13.52 -9.13 18.14
C PHE A 57 14.95 -9.54 17.73
N ALA A 58 15.46 -8.98 16.62
CA ALA A 58 16.83 -9.22 16.16
C ALA A 58 17.90 -8.52 17.01
N GLU A 59 17.54 -7.47 17.75
CA GLU A 59 18.46 -6.80 18.68
C GLU A 59 18.56 -7.55 20.02
N GLU A 60 17.47 -8.10 20.55
CA GLU A 60 17.49 -8.89 21.78
C GLU A 60 18.38 -10.14 21.66
N LEU A 61 18.34 -10.84 20.52
CA LEU A 61 19.13 -12.04 20.25
C LEU A 61 20.66 -11.81 20.15
N LYS A 62 21.12 -10.56 20.06
CA LYS A 62 22.56 -10.23 20.03
C LYS A 62 23.17 -10.04 21.42
N THR A 63 22.36 -10.06 22.48
CA THR A 63 22.81 -9.74 23.84
C THR A 63 23.15 -10.94 24.73
N ASP A 64 22.99 -12.17 24.22
CA ASP A 64 23.21 -13.43 24.96
C ASP A 64 24.48 -14.21 24.51
N TYR A 65 25.57 -13.54 24.15
CA TYR A 65 26.89 -14.20 23.98
C TYR A 65 28.07 -13.38 24.51
#